data_AF-C8XQC1-F1
#
_entry.id   AF-C8XQC1-F1
#
_cell.length_a   1.000
_cell.length_b   1.000
_cell.length_c   1.000
_cell.angle_alpha   90.00
_cell.angle_beta   90.00
_cell.angle_gamma   90.00
#
_symmetry.space_group_name_H-M   'P 1'
#
loop_
_entity.id
_entity.type
_entity.pdbx_description
1 polymer ?
#
loop_
_entity_poly.entity_id
_entity_poly.type
_entity_poly.pdbx_seq_one_letter_code
_entity_poly.pdbx_strand_id
1 'polypeptide(L)'
;QRNSLGPSRDGTNYAVVHCTGYIKNWPPTDMFPGVHMERPGDDDMHASHCCLVAIGRLQVTSTASNDMTNSNNQSEFITRHAMDGKFTFVDQRVMNVLGYSPTDLLGKICYDFCHAEDQMNVKDSFDQVLKQK
;
A
#
# COMPACT_ATOMS: atom_id res chain seq x y z
N GLN A 1 -14.95 -11.37 4.68
CA GLN A 1 -14.68 -9.97 5.13
C GLN A 1 -13.45 -9.48 4.39
N ARG A 2 -13.59 -8.48 3.49
CA ARG A 2 -12.56 -8.13 2.49
C ARG A 2 -12.26 -6.62 2.46
N ASN A 3 -12.34 -5.97 3.62
CA ASN A 3 -12.36 -4.50 3.73
C ASN A 3 -11.21 -3.92 4.57
N SER A 4 -10.28 -4.75 5.03
CA SER A 4 -9.07 -4.30 5.74
C SER A 4 -7.89 -4.21 4.76
N LEU A 5 -6.92 -3.34 5.07
CA LEU A 5 -5.66 -3.17 4.33
C LEU A 5 -4.68 -4.36 4.47
N GLY A 6 -5.18 -5.55 4.81
CA GLY A 6 -4.38 -6.72 5.15
C GLY A 6 -4.04 -6.82 6.64
N PRO A 7 -3.35 -7.89 7.05
CA PRO A 7 -2.95 -8.11 8.43
C PRO A 7 -1.90 -7.10 8.87
N SER A 8 -2.08 -6.51 10.05
CA SER A 8 -1.14 -5.58 10.65
C SER A 8 -0.18 -6.29 11.59
N ARG A 9 1.11 -5.89 11.56
CA ARG A 9 2.16 -6.43 12.44
C ARG A 9 1.94 -6.06 13.91
N ASP A 10 1.17 -5.01 14.16
CA ASP A 10 0.95 -4.42 15.49
C ASP A 10 -0.46 -4.71 16.03
N GLY A 11 -1.18 -5.66 15.40
CA GLY A 11 -2.55 -6.03 15.78
C GLY A 11 -3.65 -5.00 15.43
N THR A 12 -3.28 -3.85 14.89
CA THR A 12 -4.25 -2.79 14.55
C THR A 12 -4.69 -2.87 13.10
N ASN A 13 -5.98 -3.08 12.84
CA ASN A 13 -6.54 -3.19 11.49
C ASN A 13 -7.00 -1.82 10.96
N TYR A 14 -6.58 -1.48 9.75
CA TYR A 14 -6.95 -0.23 9.08
C TYR A 14 -7.79 -0.49 7.82
N ALA A 15 -8.63 0.47 7.45
CA ALA A 15 -9.44 0.45 6.24
C ALA A 15 -9.39 1.80 5.52
N VAL A 16 -9.49 1.79 4.19
CA VAL A 16 -9.50 3.02 3.38
C VAL A 16 -10.91 3.61 3.40
N VAL A 17 -11.05 4.83 3.90
CA VAL A 17 -12.31 5.57 3.91
C VAL A 17 -12.15 6.84 3.10
N HIS A 18 -13.01 7.05 2.12
CA HIS A 18 -13.12 8.28 1.37
C HIS A 18 -14.07 9.23 2.09
N CYS A 19 -13.56 10.36 2.57
CA CYS A 19 -14.32 11.36 3.32
C CYS A 19 -14.67 12.55 2.42
N THR A 20 -15.96 12.89 2.34
CA THR A 20 -16.43 14.11 1.66
C THR A 20 -17.31 14.91 2.58
N GLY A 21 -17.11 16.22 2.62
CA GLY A 21 -17.80 17.10 3.55
C GLY A 21 -17.55 18.58 3.28
N TYR A 22 -17.99 19.41 4.20
CA TYR A 22 -17.84 20.87 4.16
C TYR A 22 -17.67 21.44 5.58
N ILE A 23 -17.11 22.64 5.66
CA ILE A 23 -16.94 23.37 6.91
C ILE A 23 -18.22 24.16 7.23
N LYS A 24 -18.73 24.06 8.46
CA LYS A 24 -19.94 24.74 8.94
C LYS A 24 -19.64 25.50 10.22
N ASN A 25 -20.16 26.71 10.37
CA ASN A 25 -20.05 27.45 11.63
C ASN A 25 -20.83 26.76 12.77
N TRP A 26 -20.28 26.81 13.97
CA TRP A 26 -20.83 26.26 15.20
C TRP A 26 -20.87 27.34 16.28
N PRO A 27 -22.01 27.55 16.99
CA PRO A 27 -23.27 26.81 16.90
C PRO A 27 -24.07 27.14 15.61
N PRO A 28 -25.04 26.29 15.20
CA PRO A 28 -25.84 26.55 14.02
C PRO A 28 -26.76 27.74 14.29
N THR A 29 -26.38 28.92 13.79
CA THR A 29 -27.08 30.19 14.03
C THR A 29 -28.56 30.14 13.63
N ASP A 30 -28.90 29.32 12.64
CA ASP A 30 -30.26 29.26 12.04
C ASP A 30 -31.24 28.32 12.77
N MET A 31 -30.77 27.40 13.62
CA MET A 31 -31.65 26.41 14.27
C MET A 31 -32.06 26.78 15.70
N PHE A 32 -31.35 27.70 16.33
CA PHE A 32 -31.59 28.11 17.71
C PHE A 32 -31.61 29.64 17.85
N PRO A 33 -32.66 30.32 17.34
CA PRO A 33 -32.82 31.75 17.58
C PRO A 33 -33.04 31.97 19.09
N GLY A 34 -32.01 32.40 19.79
CA GLY A 34 -32.10 32.81 21.20
C GLY A 34 -31.44 31.89 22.25
N VAL A 35 -30.74 30.81 21.86
CA VAL A 35 -29.94 30.03 22.83
C VAL A 35 -28.57 30.69 22.97
N HIS A 36 -28.41 31.54 23.98
CA HIS A 36 -27.11 32.09 24.37
C HIS A 36 -26.40 31.06 25.27
N MET A 37 -25.59 30.19 24.67
CA MET A 37 -24.66 29.37 25.46
C MET A 37 -23.55 30.30 25.96
N GLU A 38 -23.43 30.46 27.29
CA GLU A 38 -22.43 31.36 27.87
C GLU A 38 -21.03 31.00 27.39
N ARG A 39 -20.38 32.01 26.82
CA ARG A 39 -19.07 31.96 26.17
C ARG A 39 -18.01 31.98 27.29
N PRO A 40 -17.15 30.95 27.45
CA PRO A 40 -15.98 31.13 28.29
C PRO A 40 -15.13 32.22 27.62
N GLY A 41 -15.03 33.37 28.28
CA GLY A 41 -13.99 34.33 27.94
C GLY A 41 -12.65 33.67 28.19
N ASP A 42 -11.80 33.64 27.18
CA ASP A 42 -10.49 34.28 27.27
C ASP A 42 -9.76 34.22 25.92
N ASP A 43 -9.04 35.32 25.70
CA ASP A 43 -8.07 35.65 24.67
C ASP A 43 -7.43 34.47 23.90
N ASP A 44 -7.85 34.27 22.64
CA ASP A 44 -6.89 34.23 21.53
C ASP A 44 -7.57 34.34 20.15
N MET A 45 -7.05 35.28 19.37
CA MET A 45 -7.09 35.41 17.91
C MET A 45 -7.95 34.41 17.09
N HIS A 46 -9.10 34.86 16.56
CA HIS A 46 -9.71 34.38 15.30
C HIS A 46 -9.93 32.86 15.11
N ALA A 47 -10.23 32.09 16.16
CA ALA A 47 -10.81 30.76 15.98
C ALA A 47 -12.25 30.90 15.45
N SER A 48 -12.40 31.00 14.12
CA SER A 48 -13.69 30.85 13.47
C SER A 48 -14.26 29.51 13.93
N HIS A 49 -15.27 29.53 14.80
CA HIS A 49 -15.87 28.34 15.38
C HIS A 49 -16.58 27.59 14.26
N CYS A 50 -15.87 26.71 13.59
CA CYS A 50 -16.38 25.92 12.51
C CYS A 50 -16.05 24.45 12.73
N CYS A 51 -16.96 23.57 12.31
CA CYS A 51 -16.81 22.13 12.36
C CYS A 51 -16.87 21.56 10.94
N LEU A 52 -16.14 20.47 10.72
CA LEU A 52 -16.27 19.69 9.49
C LEU A 52 -17.47 18.76 9.62
N VAL A 53 -18.44 18.93 8.73
CA VAL A 53 -19.52 17.95 8.52
C VAL A 53 -19.11 17.10 7.33
N ALA A 54 -18.80 15.83 7.56
CA ALA A 54 -18.35 14.92 6.52
C ALA A 54 -19.02 13.55 6.60
N ILE A 55 -19.09 12.86 5.46
CA ILE A 55 -19.52 11.49 5.32
C ILE A 55 -18.31 10.66 4.92
N GLY A 56 -18.02 9.61 5.68
CA GLY A 56 -17.02 8.61 5.34
C GLY A 56 -17.65 7.45 4.56
N ARG A 57 -17.17 7.18 3.35
CA ARG A 57 -17.53 6.00 2.57
C ARG A 57 -16.37 5.02 2.56
N LEU A 58 -16.62 3.79 3.00
CA LEU A 58 -15.64 2.72 2.92
C LEU A 58 -15.32 2.43 1.45
N GLN A 59 -14.06 2.63 1.07
CA GLN A 59 -13.62 2.30 -0.27
C GLN A 59 -13.19 0.83 -0.28
N VAL A 60 -14.03 -0.01 -0.88
CA VAL A 60 -13.65 -1.39 -1.19
C VAL A 60 -12.70 -1.32 -2.37
N THR A 61 -11.42 -1.09 -2.09
CA THR A 61 -10.40 -1.31 -3.11
C THR A 61 -10.38 -2.81 -3.34
N SER A 62 -10.73 -3.25 -4.54
CA SER A 62 -10.19 -4.49 -5.09
C SER A 62 -8.69 -4.26 -5.11
N THR A 63 -8.02 -4.49 -3.98
CA THR A 63 -6.57 -4.62 -3.99
C THR A 63 -6.42 -5.80 -4.91
N ALA A 64 -6.03 -5.55 -6.18
CA ALA A 64 -5.49 -6.58 -7.06
C ALA A 64 -4.53 -7.28 -6.14
N SER A 65 -4.91 -8.49 -5.73
CA SER A 65 -4.31 -9.16 -4.58
C SER A 65 -2.83 -9.00 -4.81
N ASN A 66 -2.20 -8.13 -4.04
CA ASN A 66 -0.77 -8.08 -4.05
C ASN A 66 -0.48 -9.35 -3.27
N ASP A 67 -0.49 -10.48 -3.97
CA ASP A 67 -0.27 -11.83 -3.43
C ASP A 67 1.10 -11.89 -2.72
N MET A 68 1.86 -10.80 -2.84
CA MET A 68 2.92 -10.34 -1.95
C MET A 68 2.62 -10.41 -0.44
N THR A 69 1.38 -10.18 0.00
CA THR A 69 1.01 -10.16 1.43
C THR A 69 0.11 -11.33 1.82
N ASN A 70 -0.18 -12.27 0.91
CA ASN A 70 -0.87 -13.48 1.28
C ASN A 70 0.10 -14.33 2.10
N SER A 71 -0.04 -14.25 3.42
CA SER A 71 0.82 -14.89 4.42
C SER A 71 0.89 -16.43 4.32
N ASN A 72 0.22 -17.04 3.34
CA ASN A 72 0.30 -18.46 3.04
C ASN A 72 1.54 -18.88 2.25
N ASN A 73 2.17 -17.99 1.45
CA ASN A 73 3.32 -18.36 0.63
C ASN A 73 4.59 -17.62 1.08
N GLN A 74 5.03 -17.85 2.33
CA GLN A 74 6.29 -17.27 2.83
C GLN A 74 7.55 -17.81 2.12
N SER A 75 7.39 -18.88 1.34
CA SER A 75 8.48 -19.52 0.59
C SER A 75 8.62 -19.03 -0.86
N GLU A 76 7.84 -18.03 -1.26
CA GLU A 76 7.84 -17.49 -2.62
C GLU A 76 8.08 -15.98 -2.61
N PHE A 77 8.64 -15.46 -3.69
CA PHE A 77 8.91 -14.04 -3.89
C PHE A 77 8.74 -13.70 -5.36
N ILE A 78 8.52 -12.41 -5.66
CA ILE A 78 8.31 -11.93 -7.04
C ILE A 78 9.49 -11.09 -7.51
N THR A 79 9.90 -11.31 -8.75
CA THR A 79 10.90 -10.49 -9.44
C THR A 79 10.37 -10.00 -10.78
N ARG A 80 10.92 -8.88 -11.27
CA ARG A 80 10.74 -8.44 -12.66
C ARG A 80 12.10 -8.28 -13.30
N HIS A 81 12.14 -8.58 -14.59
CA HIS A 81 13.37 -8.60 -15.37
C HIS A 81 13.26 -7.71 -16.60
N ALA A 82 14.37 -7.09 -16.99
CA ALA A 82 14.52 -6.45 -18.29
C ALA A 82 14.69 -7.53 -19.38
N MET A 83 14.60 -7.12 -20.65
CA MET A 83 14.74 -8.04 -21.79
C MET A 83 16.14 -8.68 -21.88
N ASP A 84 17.15 -8.08 -21.23
CA ASP A 84 18.51 -8.63 -21.12
C ASP A 84 18.68 -9.57 -19.90
N GLY A 85 17.59 -9.91 -19.20
CA GLY A 85 17.59 -10.80 -18.05
C GLY A 85 17.94 -10.13 -16.71
N LYS A 86 18.24 -8.82 -16.70
CA LYS A 86 18.60 -8.12 -15.46
C LYS A 86 17.42 -7.89 -14.55
N PHE A 87 17.61 -8.04 -13.23
CA PHE A 87 16.59 -7.69 -12.25
C PHE A 87 16.27 -6.18 -12.27
N THR A 88 15.00 -5.84 -12.51
CA THR A 88 14.47 -4.47 -12.45
C THR A 88 13.58 -4.24 -11.24
N PHE A 89 13.11 -5.31 -10.61
CA PHE A 89 12.38 -5.29 -9.35
C PHE A 89 12.59 -6.61 -8.62
N VAL A 90 12.76 -6.53 -7.31
CA VAL A 90 12.91 -7.69 -6.43
C VAL A 90 12.11 -7.44 -5.16
N ASP A 91 11.30 -8.42 -4.80
CA ASP A 91 10.53 -8.45 -3.55
C ASP A 91 11.45 -8.50 -2.32
N GLN A 92 11.07 -7.82 -1.24
CA GLN A 92 11.74 -7.87 0.06
C GLN A 92 11.82 -9.29 0.64
N ARG A 93 10.84 -10.15 0.31
CA ARG A 93 10.79 -11.55 0.78
C ARG A 93 11.97 -12.40 0.30
N VAL A 94 12.72 -11.96 -0.71
CA VAL A 94 13.91 -12.68 -1.20
C VAL A 94 14.95 -12.91 -0.10
N MET A 95 15.03 -12.03 0.90
CA MET A 95 15.89 -12.20 2.06
C MET A 95 15.54 -13.46 2.85
N ASN A 96 14.25 -13.74 3.02
CA ASN A 96 13.78 -14.90 3.78
C ASN A 96 13.90 -16.21 2.98
N VAL A 97 13.79 -16.13 1.66
CA VAL A 97 13.80 -17.32 0.79
C VAL A 97 15.21 -17.70 0.33
N LEU A 98 16.02 -16.72 -0.10
CA LEU A 98 17.34 -16.95 -0.69
C LEU A 98 18.49 -16.31 0.10
N GLY A 99 18.22 -15.44 1.08
CA GLY A 99 19.25 -14.79 1.90
C GLY A 99 19.93 -13.58 1.24
N TYR A 100 19.55 -13.20 0.03
CA TYR A 100 20.06 -11.99 -0.64
C TYR A 100 19.27 -10.76 -0.23
N SER A 101 19.91 -9.58 -0.18
CA SER A 101 19.17 -8.32 -0.18
C SER A 101 18.65 -8.01 -1.58
N PRO A 102 17.47 -7.37 -1.74
CA PRO A 102 17.03 -6.86 -3.04
C PRO A 102 18.08 -6.02 -3.75
N THR A 103 18.85 -5.21 -3.00
CA THR A 103 19.93 -4.37 -3.54
C THR A 103 21.07 -5.18 -4.16
N ASP A 104 21.30 -6.41 -3.69
CA ASP A 104 22.37 -7.26 -4.18
C ASP A 104 22.03 -7.91 -5.50
N LEU A 105 20.74 -8.01 -5.83
CA LEU A 105 20.23 -8.64 -7.05
C LEU A 105 19.91 -7.61 -8.14
N LEU A 106 19.42 -6.43 -7.77
CA LEU A 106 19.03 -5.39 -8.72
C LEU A 106 20.17 -5.05 -9.71
N GLY A 107 19.83 -4.99 -10.99
CA GLY A 107 20.78 -4.69 -12.09
C GLY A 107 21.69 -5.85 -12.50
N LYS A 108 21.69 -6.97 -11.77
CA LYS A 108 22.44 -8.18 -12.14
C LYS A 108 21.58 -9.12 -12.98
N ILE A 109 22.24 -9.98 -13.73
CA ILE A 109 21.60 -10.97 -14.60
C ILE A 109 21.05 -12.13 -13.75
N CYS A 110 19.82 -12.59 -14.05
CA CYS A 110 19.15 -13.58 -13.22
C CYS A 110 19.77 -14.98 -13.25
N TYR A 111 20.21 -15.45 -14.41
CA TYR A 111 20.78 -16.80 -14.56
C TYR A 111 22.19 -16.94 -13.96
N ASP A 112 22.88 -15.83 -13.64
CA ASP A 112 24.15 -15.88 -12.90
C ASP A 112 23.99 -16.42 -11.48
N PHE A 113 22.76 -16.39 -10.95
CA PHE A 113 22.40 -16.92 -9.63
C PHE A 113 21.93 -18.38 -9.69
N CYS A 114 21.83 -18.98 -10.88
CA CYS A 114 21.48 -20.37 -11.07
C CYS A 114 22.74 -21.26 -11.03
N HIS A 115 22.56 -22.52 -10.66
CA HIS A 115 23.62 -23.52 -10.73
C HIS A 115 24.16 -23.62 -12.16
N ALA A 116 25.47 -23.82 -12.32
CA ALA A 116 26.15 -23.78 -13.62
C ALA A 116 25.53 -24.72 -14.67
N GLU A 117 25.06 -25.89 -14.24
CA GLU A 117 24.40 -26.88 -15.10
C GLU A 117 23.01 -26.43 -15.59
N ASP A 118 22.35 -25.52 -14.86
CA ASP A 118 20.99 -25.05 -15.15
C ASP A 118 20.96 -23.70 -15.87
N GLN A 119 22.08 -22.97 -15.93
CA GLN A 119 22.12 -21.62 -16.51
C GLN A 119 21.63 -21.58 -17.96
N MET A 120 22.04 -22.56 -18.77
CA MET A 120 21.61 -22.64 -20.17
C MET A 120 20.09 -22.89 -20.27
N ASN A 121 19.57 -23.82 -19.48
CA ASN A 121 18.14 -24.17 -19.48
C ASN A 121 17.27 -22.97 -19.07
N VAL A 122 17.68 -22.24 -18.04
CA VAL A 122 16.95 -21.05 -17.56
C VAL A 122 17.00 -19.94 -18.60
N LYS A 123 18.15 -19.72 -19.24
CA LYS A 123 18.30 -18.73 -20.31
C LYS A 123 17.41 -19.05 -21.51
N ASP A 124 17.41 -20.29 -21.98
CA ASP A 124 16.59 -20.72 -23.11
C ASP A 124 15.09 -20.58 -22.80
N SER A 125 14.69 -20.92 -21.56
CA SER A 125 13.31 -20.71 -21.09
C SER A 125 12.94 -19.22 -21.09
N PHE A 126 13.84 -18.35 -20.62
CA PHE A 126 13.62 -16.90 -20.63
C PHE A 126 13.47 -16.36 -22.05
N ASP A 127 14.34 -16.77 -22.98
CA ASP A 127 14.29 -16.37 -24.39
C ASP A 127 13.00 -16.87 -25.08
N GLN A 128 12.50 -18.05 -24.70
CA GLN A 128 11.23 -18.56 -25.19
C GLN A 128 10.05 -17.69 -24.74
N VAL A 129 10.03 -17.28 -23.47
CA VAL A 129 8.99 -16.37 -22.93
C VAL A 129 9.02 -15.02 -23.64
N LEU A 130 10.21 -14.49 -23.95
CA LEU A 130 10.33 -13.23 -24.71
C LEU A 130 9.77 -13.32 -26.13
N LYS A 131 9.88 -14.48 -26.79
CA LYS A 131 9.33 -14.71 -28.14
C LYS A 131 7.81 -14.84 -28.19
N GLN A 132 7.17 -15.12 -27.06
CA GLN A 132 5.71 -15.27 -26.97
C GLN A 132 4.99 -13.93 -26.77
N LYS A 133 5.74 -12.83 -26.70
CA LYS A 133 5.24 -11.49 -26.40
C LYS A 133 5.17 -10.64 -27.68
#